data_AF-W1YRE3-F1
#
_entry.id   AF-W1YRE3-F1
#
_cell.length_a   1.000
_cell.length_b   1.000
_cell.length_c   1.000
_cell.angle_alpha   90.00
_cell.angle_beta   90.00
_cell.angle_gamma   90.00
#
_symmetry.space_group_name_H-M   'P 1'
#
loop_
_entity.id
_entity.type
_entity.pdbx_description
1 polymer ?
#
loop_
_entity_poly.entity_id
_entity_poly.type
_entity_poly.pdbx_seq_one_letter_code
_entity_poly.pdbx_strand_id
1 'polypeptide(L)'
;TKATYPTSWTDTDDGLLQPQEGITHLARLAPEDTVWVTGVGQHQMWSAHYLEFNQPHSWLTSAGAGTMGYGVPAAMGAKVGAPQRPVWLIDGDGCFQMTNQELATCTLNEIP
;
A
#
# COMPACT_ATOMS: atom_id res chain seq x y z
N THR A 1 19.84 -0.56 -13.28
CA THR A 1 18.41 -0.81 -13.58
C THR A 1 17.97 -2.09 -12.87
N LYS A 2 16.69 -2.49 -12.84
CA LYS A 2 16.26 -3.80 -12.27
C LYS A 2 17.09 -4.97 -12.85
N ALA A 3 17.62 -4.85 -14.07
CA ALA A 3 18.54 -5.82 -14.67
C ALA A 3 19.93 -5.90 -14.01
N THR A 4 20.41 -4.80 -13.40
CA THR A 4 21.72 -4.74 -12.71
C THR A 4 21.59 -5.08 -11.23
N TYR A 5 20.48 -4.70 -10.61
CA TYR A 5 20.17 -4.93 -9.20
C TYR A 5 18.75 -5.49 -9.10
N PRO A 6 18.57 -6.80 -9.31
CA PRO A 6 17.25 -7.42 -9.24
C PRO A 6 16.73 -7.39 -7.81
N THR A 7 15.45 -7.07 -7.68
CA THR A 7 14.72 -7.18 -6.43
C THR A 7 14.54 -8.66 -6.10
N SER A 8 15.16 -9.11 -5.00
CA SER A 8 15.04 -10.47 -4.46
C SER A 8 15.06 -10.42 -2.93
N TRP A 9 14.64 -11.50 -2.30
CA TRP A 9 14.70 -11.70 -0.86
C TRP A 9 15.16 -13.11 -0.55
N THR A 10 15.61 -13.34 0.68
CA THR A 10 15.92 -14.67 1.21
C THR A 10 14.70 -15.15 1.99
N ASP A 11 14.29 -16.38 1.80
CA ASP A 11 13.20 -16.97 2.59
C ASP A 11 13.55 -16.98 4.09
N THR A 12 12.54 -16.93 4.95
CA THR A 12 12.77 -17.03 6.39
C THR A 12 12.99 -18.49 6.80
N ASP A 13 13.81 -18.71 7.82
CA ASP A 13 14.05 -20.06 8.36
C ASP A 13 12.89 -20.57 9.24
N ASP A 14 11.96 -19.68 9.62
CA ASP A 14 10.82 -19.96 10.50
C ASP A 14 9.51 -20.27 9.75
N GLY A 15 9.54 -20.27 8.42
CA GLY A 15 8.38 -20.53 7.56
C GLY A 15 7.36 -19.40 7.52
N LEU A 16 7.67 -18.23 8.08
CA LEU A 16 6.86 -17.03 7.93
C LEU A 16 7.04 -16.36 6.56
N LEU A 17 6.06 -15.53 6.19
CA LEU A 17 6.06 -14.84 4.90
C LEU A 17 7.01 -13.64 4.93
N GLN A 18 7.87 -13.50 3.92
CA GLN A 18 8.62 -12.26 3.72
C GLN A 18 7.67 -11.13 3.27
N PRO A 19 7.80 -9.90 3.79
CA PRO A 19 6.97 -8.78 3.36
C PRO A 19 7.01 -8.53 1.84
N GLN A 20 8.19 -8.72 1.23
CA GLN A 20 8.41 -8.60 -0.20
C GLN A 20 7.62 -9.65 -1.00
N GLU A 21 7.52 -10.86 -0.48
CA GLU A 21 6.73 -11.94 -1.07
C GLU A 21 5.23 -11.59 -1.02
N GLY A 22 4.74 -11.15 0.14
CA GLY A 22 3.35 -10.71 0.30
C GLY A 22 2.98 -9.59 -0.67
N ILE A 23 3.82 -8.56 -0.78
CA ILE A 23 3.61 -7.45 -1.73
C ILE A 23 3.63 -7.96 -3.18
N THR A 24 4.52 -8.88 -3.53
CA THR A 24 4.58 -9.46 -4.88
C THR A 24 3.32 -10.26 -5.21
N HIS A 25 2.77 -11.00 -4.24
CA HIS A 25 1.49 -11.69 -4.40
C HIS A 25 0.32 -10.72 -4.59
N LEU A 26 0.26 -9.65 -3.80
CA LEU A 26 -0.73 -8.59 -3.97
C LEU A 26 -0.63 -7.96 -5.37
N ALA A 27 0.59 -7.64 -5.83
CA ALA A 27 0.82 -7.06 -7.15
C ALA A 27 0.29 -7.94 -8.31
N ARG A 28 0.41 -9.27 -8.18
CA ARG A 28 -0.09 -10.22 -9.19
C ARG A 28 -1.61 -10.35 -9.22
N LEU A 29 -2.27 -10.11 -8.09
CA LEU A 29 -3.72 -10.28 -7.93
C LEU A 29 -4.49 -8.98 -8.13
N ALA A 30 -3.84 -7.84 -7.98
CA ALA A 30 -4.47 -6.54 -8.11
C ALA A 30 -4.91 -6.27 -9.56
N PRO A 31 -6.11 -5.69 -9.76
CA PRO A 31 -6.50 -5.18 -11.06
C PRO A 31 -5.51 -4.11 -11.57
N GLU A 32 -5.35 -4.02 -12.88
CA GLU A 32 -4.36 -3.12 -13.53
C GLU A 32 -4.55 -1.64 -13.16
N ASP A 33 -5.78 -1.22 -12.89
CA ASP A 33 -6.15 0.16 -12.57
C ASP A 33 -6.14 0.47 -11.06
N THR A 34 -5.60 -0.42 -10.22
CA THR A 34 -5.54 -0.26 -8.76
C THR A 34 -4.81 1.02 -8.36
N VAL A 35 -5.40 1.80 -7.46
CA VAL A 35 -4.72 2.88 -6.73
C VAL A 35 -4.06 2.27 -5.50
N TRP A 36 -2.74 2.30 -5.48
CA TRP A 36 -1.96 1.87 -4.33
C TRP A 36 -1.76 3.03 -3.37
N VAL A 37 -2.08 2.79 -2.11
CA VAL A 37 -1.81 3.70 -1.01
C VAL A 37 -0.86 3.02 -0.04
N THR A 38 0.06 3.76 0.56
CA THR A 38 0.92 3.22 1.61
C THR A 38 0.91 4.07 2.87
N GLY A 39 1.11 3.40 4.00
CA GLY A 39 1.67 4.04 5.18
C GLY A 39 3.11 4.49 4.98
N VAL A 40 3.78 4.84 6.08
CA VAL A 40 5.19 5.23 6.09
C VAL A 40 6.01 4.23 6.90
N GLY A 41 7.07 3.69 6.29
CA GLY A 41 7.97 2.73 6.93
C GLY A 41 8.63 1.78 5.93
N GLN A 42 9.15 0.65 6.41
CA GLN A 42 9.77 -0.35 5.53
C GLN A 42 8.77 -0.91 4.50
N HIS A 43 7.51 -1.10 4.87
CA HIS A 43 6.45 -1.53 3.95
C HIS A 43 6.27 -0.56 2.77
N GLN A 44 6.42 0.75 2.98
CA GLN A 44 6.43 1.75 1.91
C GLN A 44 7.60 1.53 0.95
N MET A 45 8.80 1.33 1.49
CA MET A 45 10.01 1.11 0.68
C MET A 45 9.91 -0.16 -0.16
N TRP A 46 9.44 -1.26 0.44
CA TRP A 46 9.21 -2.50 -0.29
C TRP A 46 8.13 -2.34 -1.34
N SER A 47 7.03 -1.67 -1.03
CA SER A 47 5.97 -1.39 -2.00
C SER A 47 6.50 -0.62 -3.20
N ALA A 48 7.36 0.40 -3.00
CA ALA A 48 7.97 1.14 -4.09
C ALA A 48 8.93 0.30 -4.98
N HIS A 49 9.50 -0.79 -4.44
CA HIS A 49 10.38 -1.68 -5.19
C HIS A 49 9.64 -2.77 -5.96
N TYR A 50 8.55 -3.28 -5.40
CA TYR A 50 7.87 -4.48 -5.90
C TYR A 50 6.55 -4.21 -6.62
N LEU A 51 5.91 -3.05 -6.41
CA LEU A 51 4.71 -2.68 -7.16
C LEU A 51 5.06 -2.02 -8.49
N GLU A 52 4.17 -2.20 -9.47
CA GLU A 52 4.22 -1.54 -10.76
C GLU A 52 2.92 -0.75 -10.97
N PHE A 53 3.04 0.45 -11.53
CA PHE A 53 1.93 1.38 -11.69
C PHE A 53 1.79 1.74 -13.17
N ASN A 54 0.70 1.29 -13.79
CA ASN A 54 0.50 1.44 -15.23
C ASN A 54 -0.35 2.67 -15.60
N GLN A 55 -0.88 3.38 -14.59
CA GLN A 55 -1.77 4.54 -14.77
C GLN A 55 -1.29 5.75 -13.95
N PRO A 56 -1.46 6.99 -14.44
CA PRO A 56 -1.23 8.20 -13.66
C PRO A 56 -2.05 8.21 -12.36
N HIS A 57 -1.52 8.87 -11.33
CA HIS A 57 -2.21 9.04 -10.05
C HIS A 57 -2.63 7.72 -9.37
N SER A 58 -1.80 6.69 -9.47
CA SER A 58 -2.07 5.35 -8.90
C SER A 58 -1.16 4.98 -7.73
N TRP A 59 -0.40 5.95 -7.24
CA TRP A 59 0.55 5.78 -6.13
C TRP A 59 0.45 6.96 -5.18
N LEU A 60 -0.09 6.71 -3.99
CA LEU A 60 -0.31 7.72 -2.95
C LEU A 60 0.48 7.34 -1.69
N THR A 61 1.43 8.18 -1.32
CA THR A 61 2.29 7.97 -0.14
C THR A 61 2.73 9.30 0.44
N SER A 62 2.92 9.36 1.76
CA SER A 62 3.52 10.52 2.44
C SER A 62 5.05 10.50 2.29
N ALA A 63 5.56 10.57 1.05
CA ALA A 63 6.98 10.41 0.76
C ALA A 63 7.84 11.57 1.29
N GLY A 64 7.44 12.83 1.04
CA GLY A 64 8.24 14.00 1.43
C GLY A 64 8.15 14.32 2.92
N ALA A 65 6.93 14.30 3.47
CA ALA A 65 6.70 14.60 4.88
C ALA A 65 6.97 13.41 5.81
N GLY A 66 6.95 12.17 5.30
CA GLY A 66 7.23 10.98 6.10
C GLY A 66 6.24 10.73 7.23
N THR A 67 4.98 11.18 7.07
CA THR A 67 4.00 11.15 8.16
C THR A 67 3.37 9.77 8.32
N MET A 68 3.65 9.11 9.45
CA MET A 68 2.95 7.88 9.85
C MET A 68 1.46 8.16 10.13
N GLY A 69 0.60 7.15 9.95
CA GLY A 69 -0.86 7.32 10.06
C GLY A 69 -1.51 7.95 8.81
N TYR A 70 -0.74 8.22 7.76
CA TYR A 70 -1.29 8.72 6.50
C TYR A 70 -2.17 7.70 5.75
N GLY A 71 -1.87 6.41 5.88
CA GLY A 71 -2.39 5.34 5.04
C GLY A 71 -3.91 5.25 4.97
N VAL A 72 -4.58 5.01 6.11
CA VAL A 72 -6.05 4.84 6.19
C VAL A 72 -6.81 6.06 5.68
N PRO A 73 -6.57 7.30 6.17
CA PRO A 73 -7.30 8.47 5.67
C PRO A 73 -7.02 8.78 4.20
N ALA A 74 -5.80 8.49 3.71
CA ALA A 74 -5.48 8.66 2.29
C ALA A 74 -6.20 7.64 1.40
N ALA A 75 -6.31 6.37 1.84
CA ALA A 75 -7.04 5.34 1.13
C ALA A 75 -8.54 5.66 1.06
N MET A 76 -9.12 6.11 2.17
CA MET A 76 -10.49 6.62 2.21
C MET A 76 -10.70 7.75 1.18
N GLY A 77 -9.82 8.77 1.18
CA GLY A 77 -9.91 9.88 0.23
C GLY A 77 -9.72 9.44 -1.23
N ALA A 78 -8.81 8.49 -1.48
CA ALA A 78 -8.60 7.92 -2.82
C ALA A 78 -9.85 7.19 -3.32
N LYS A 79 -10.53 6.44 -2.46
CA LYS A 79 -11.77 5.74 -2.83
C LYS A 79 -12.89 6.73 -3.15
N VAL A 80 -13.03 7.79 -2.37
CA VAL A 80 -14.01 8.86 -2.67
C VAL A 80 -13.67 9.58 -3.99
N GLY A 81 -12.39 9.87 -4.24
CA GLY A 81 -11.95 10.56 -5.45
C GLY A 81 -11.98 9.70 -6.72
N ALA A 82 -11.90 8.37 -6.57
CA ALA A 82 -11.91 7.41 -7.66
C ALA A 82 -12.84 6.22 -7.36
N PRO A 83 -14.16 6.43 -7.27
CA PRO A 83 -15.09 5.43 -6.74
C PRO A 83 -15.15 4.13 -7.55
N GLN A 84 -14.83 4.19 -8.85
CA GLN A 84 -14.83 3.04 -9.75
C GLN A 84 -13.53 2.22 -9.72
N ARG A 85 -12.45 2.77 -9.16
CA ARG A 85 -11.15 2.10 -9.13
C ARG A 85 -10.99 1.29 -7.84
N PRO A 86 -10.29 0.16 -7.87
CA PRO A 86 -9.82 -0.51 -6.66
C PRO A 86 -8.82 0.39 -5.92
N VAL A 87 -8.93 0.44 -4.59
CA VAL A 87 -7.98 1.18 -3.74
C VAL A 87 -7.43 0.22 -2.71
N TRP A 88 -6.13 -0.05 -2.77
CA TRP A 88 -5.47 -1.02 -1.90
C TRP A 88 -4.43 -0.30 -1.06
N LEU A 89 -4.56 -0.42 0.26
CA LEU A 89 -3.65 0.15 1.24
C LEU A 89 -2.67 -0.93 1.74
N ILE A 90 -1.37 -0.68 1.59
CA ILE A 90 -0.31 -1.44 2.27
C ILE A 90 0.15 -0.61 3.47
N ASP A 91 -0.24 -1.03 4.67
CA ASP A 91 0.06 -0.30 5.89
C ASP A 91 0.88 -1.13 6.87
N GLY A 92 1.72 -0.45 7.65
CA GLY A 92 2.37 -1.03 8.82
C GLY A 92 1.43 -0.99 10.03
N ASP A 93 1.59 -1.94 10.94
CA ASP A 93 0.85 -2.00 12.20
C ASP A 93 0.86 -0.68 12.99
N GLY A 94 2.04 -0.05 13.11
CA GLY A 94 2.19 1.23 13.81
C GLY A 94 1.49 2.39 13.09
N CYS A 95 1.51 2.43 11.76
CA CYS A 95 0.78 3.45 10.99
C CYS A 95 -0.73 3.23 11.10
N PHE A 96 -1.18 1.97 10.97
CA PHE A 96 -2.57 1.60 11.08
C PHE A 96 -3.13 1.98 12.46
N GLN A 97 -2.41 1.68 13.54
CA GLN A 97 -2.85 2.02 14.90
C GLN A 97 -3.04 3.51 15.16
N MET A 98 -2.34 4.39 14.44
CA MET A 98 -2.50 5.84 14.60
C MET A 98 -3.83 6.37 14.05
N THR A 99 -4.41 5.68 13.06
CA THR A 99 -5.56 6.20 12.31
C THR A 99 -6.66 5.17 12.01
N ASN A 100 -6.62 3.99 12.61
CA ASN A 100 -7.62 2.94 12.40
C ASN A 100 -9.05 3.37 12.75
N GLN A 101 -9.24 4.39 13.59
CA GLN A 101 -10.54 4.95 13.92
C GLN A 101 -11.29 5.47 12.68
N GLU A 102 -10.57 5.83 11.61
CA GLU A 102 -11.17 6.30 10.36
C GLU A 102 -11.91 5.19 9.60
N LEU A 103 -11.73 3.91 9.96
CA LEU A 103 -12.60 2.83 9.47
C LEU A 103 -14.06 3.03 9.91
N ALA A 104 -14.30 3.67 11.06
CA ALA A 104 -15.64 4.06 11.48
C ALA A 104 -16.22 5.12 10.52
N THR A 105 -15.41 6.10 10.11
CA THR A 105 -15.78 7.09 9.10
C THR A 105 -16.11 6.42 7.76
N CYS A 106 -15.28 5.46 7.32
CA CYS A 106 -15.53 4.70 6.09
C CYS A 106 -16.86 3.96 6.15
N THR A 107 -17.13 3.27 7.27
CA THR A 107 -18.37 2.51 7.48
C THR A 107 -19.60 3.42 7.47
N LEU A 108 -19.55 4.55 8.19
CA LEU A 108 -20.68 5.50 8.29
C LEU A 108 -21.01 6.18 6.96
N ASN A 109 -20.03 6.32 6.07
CA ASN A 109 -20.19 6.97 4.77
C ASN A 109 -20.22 5.96 3.60
N GLU A 110 -20.32 4.66 3.90
CA GLU A 110 -20.38 3.58 2.90
C GLU A 110 -19.19 3.61 1.90
N ILE A 111 -18.00 3.95 2.40
CA ILE A 111 -16.76 3.97 1.63
C ILE A 111 -16.13 2.56 1.73
N PRO A 112 -16.09 1.78 0.64
CA PRO A 112 -15.60 0.40 0.65
C PRO A 112 -14.07 0.32 0.57
#